data_AF-A0A971UQC0-F1
#
_entry.id   AF-A0A971UQC0-F1
#
_cell.length_a   1.000
_cell.length_b   1.000
_cell.length_c   1.000
_cell.angle_alpha   90.00
_cell.angle_beta   90.00
_cell.angle_gamma   90.00
#
_symmetry.space_group_name_H-M   'P 1'
#
loop_
_entity.id
_entity.type
_entity.pdbx_description
1 polymer ?
#
loop_
_entity_poly.entity_id
_entity_poly.type
_entity_poly.pdbx_seq_one_letter_code
_entity_poly.pdbx_strand_id
1 'polypeptide(L)'
;MAKKKAELRIGAARRDITPDEPHLLKPTGMGRLEPTRGVLDRLCVEAMAIDAGDGPAFILTSDLRIVLPEWAREVRGELAARCGCDAHRVILSAVHNHCSSPEPTDSSPEAAAATDRANRKIVRAMIDACVEAFETRRPAEIAYAETRLREPIGLNRRVRLSNGTCVNCWHAGGICPPGLKYVGPGGPHSTDIQLLVVREVGAAKPFAVMTSYATHPHLTGVPYFSGEFPGEAKREVARRLGGDPVVLYANHCGGDNDLHVMQPEPDHPTEKVVEWFQASQRTLAARFADAVVPAVLAADDWSRPTRLRHAYWSRGEDDATGRKRAVVVSALALGDVAIASIPGELFIELGLRLKAESPFPKLLTVGYNPVTWHYQPLPIHFEQGSYEVMRGVDLAQEPFFEKLPGMPVLRPDQGPHVIDRALALLAGLK
;
A
#
# COMPACT_ATOMS: atom_id res chain seq x y z
N MET A 1 -36.24 -10.93 -26.44
CA MET A 1 -34.96 -10.18 -26.46
C MET A 1 -33.89 -11.06 -25.85
N ALA A 2 -32.84 -11.42 -26.60
CA ALA A 2 -31.73 -12.20 -26.05
C ALA A 2 -31.01 -11.34 -24.99
N LYS A 3 -30.84 -11.88 -23.77
CA LYS A 3 -30.00 -11.23 -22.73
C LYS A 3 -28.61 -11.02 -23.34
N LYS A 4 -28.20 -9.77 -23.51
CA LYS A 4 -26.84 -9.40 -23.94
C LYS A 4 -25.88 -10.12 -22.98
N LYS A 5 -24.97 -10.98 -23.48
CA LYS A 5 -23.96 -11.64 -22.65
C LYS A 5 -23.18 -10.56 -21.91
N ALA A 6 -23.02 -10.71 -20.60
CA ALA A 6 -22.18 -9.81 -19.81
C ALA A 6 -20.75 -9.83 -20.38
N GLU A 7 -20.17 -8.66 -20.61
CA GLU A 7 -18.82 -8.47 -21.13
C GLU A 7 -17.99 -7.76 -20.06
N LEU A 8 -16.75 -8.20 -19.86
CA LEU A 8 -15.82 -7.54 -18.96
C LEU A 8 -15.45 -6.16 -19.51
N ARG A 9 -15.72 -5.11 -18.74
CA ARG A 9 -15.31 -3.74 -19.05
C ARG A 9 -14.49 -3.16 -17.92
N ILE A 10 -13.31 -2.66 -18.26
CA ILE A 10 -12.39 -2.05 -17.30
C ILE A 10 -11.97 -0.68 -17.81
N GLY A 11 -11.83 0.27 -16.89
CA GLY A 11 -11.26 1.58 -17.13
C GLY A 11 -10.33 1.93 -15.98
N ALA A 12 -9.41 2.84 -16.25
CA ALA A 12 -8.40 3.25 -15.29
C ALA A 12 -8.09 4.74 -15.46
N ALA A 13 -7.75 5.39 -14.36
CA ALA A 13 -7.53 6.83 -14.31
C ALA A 13 -6.47 7.21 -13.28
N ARG A 14 -5.85 8.37 -13.47
CA ARG A 14 -4.88 8.97 -12.55
C ARG A 14 -5.26 10.42 -12.28
N ARG A 15 -5.16 10.85 -11.02
CA ARG A 15 -5.37 12.24 -10.60
C ARG A 15 -4.27 12.73 -9.66
N ASP A 16 -3.89 13.99 -9.81
CA ASP A 16 -2.92 14.68 -8.95
C ASP A 16 -3.52 14.98 -7.58
N ILE A 17 -2.75 14.72 -6.54
CA ILE A 17 -3.07 15.05 -5.14
C ILE A 17 -1.99 15.90 -4.48
N THR A 18 -1.08 16.46 -5.27
CA THR A 18 0.01 17.31 -4.77
C THR A 18 -0.58 18.54 -4.06
N PRO A 19 -0.17 18.91 -2.84
CA PRO A 19 -0.72 20.09 -2.17
C PRO A 19 -0.49 21.39 -2.97
N ASP A 20 -1.48 22.27 -3.01
CA ASP A 20 -1.39 23.55 -3.73
C ASP A 20 -0.62 24.62 -2.93
N GLU A 21 -0.61 24.50 -1.60
CA GLU A 21 0.07 25.42 -0.68
C GLU A 21 1.11 24.67 0.17
N PRO A 22 2.13 24.05 -0.45
CA PRO A 22 3.06 23.19 0.27
C PRO A 22 3.77 23.96 1.39
N HIS A 23 4.08 25.25 1.22
CA HIS A 23 4.78 26.09 2.21
C HIS A 23 4.10 26.22 3.58
N LEU A 24 2.79 25.92 3.68
CA LEU A 24 2.03 25.90 4.94
C LEU A 24 1.97 24.50 5.57
N LEU A 25 2.58 23.52 4.90
CA LEU A 25 2.44 22.10 5.19
C LEU A 25 3.82 21.45 5.33
N LYS A 26 3.81 20.27 5.94
CA LYS A 26 4.92 19.32 5.93
C LYS A 26 4.39 17.94 5.57
N PRO A 27 5.17 17.09 4.90
CA PRO A 27 4.79 15.70 4.66
C PRO A 27 4.77 14.89 5.98
N THR A 28 3.84 13.95 6.10
CA THR A 28 3.72 13.06 7.26
C THR A 28 4.96 12.18 7.40
N GLY A 29 5.51 12.07 8.61
CA GLY A 29 6.54 11.08 8.95
C GLY A 29 7.58 11.61 9.94
N MET A 30 8.04 10.75 10.86
CA MET A 30 9.23 10.94 11.72
C MET A 30 9.32 12.25 12.54
N GLY A 31 8.19 12.87 12.92
CA GLY A 31 8.21 14.02 13.83
C GLY A 31 8.93 15.25 13.26
N ARG A 32 8.86 15.44 11.93
CA ARG A 32 9.47 16.58 11.22
C ARG A 32 9.02 17.90 11.84
N LEU A 33 9.98 18.73 12.22
CA LEU A 33 9.76 20.04 12.83
C LEU A 33 9.87 21.18 11.82
N GLU A 34 10.53 20.95 10.69
CA GLU A 34 10.76 21.97 9.67
C GLU A 34 9.63 21.99 8.62
N PRO A 35 9.26 23.19 8.10
CA PRO A 35 8.37 23.30 6.94
C PRO A 35 8.97 22.62 5.70
N THR A 36 8.11 22.22 4.77
CA THR A 36 8.60 21.75 3.46
C THR A 36 9.27 22.89 2.68
N ARG A 37 10.30 22.55 1.90
CA ARG A 37 10.91 23.38 0.85
C ARG A 37 10.18 23.25 -0.49
N GLY A 38 9.12 22.44 -0.58
CA GLY A 38 8.22 22.38 -1.73
C GLY A 38 7.83 20.96 -2.13
N VAL A 39 7.78 20.71 -3.44
CA VAL A 39 7.42 19.43 -4.04
C VAL A 39 8.56 18.98 -4.95
N LEU A 40 9.10 17.79 -4.69
CA LEU A 40 10.17 17.18 -5.48
C LEU A 40 9.62 16.50 -6.72
N ASP A 41 8.52 15.77 -6.56
CA ASP A 41 7.78 15.11 -7.63
C ASP A 41 6.30 14.98 -7.25
N ARG A 42 5.45 14.89 -8.28
CA ARG A 42 3.99 14.89 -8.13
C ARG A 42 3.50 13.65 -7.40
N LEU A 43 2.49 13.84 -6.56
CA LEU A 43 1.76 12.79 -5.87
C LEU A 43 0.47 12.48 -6.63
N CYS A 44 0.11 11.21 -6.75
CA CYS A 44 -1.07 10.78 -7.47
C CYS A 44 -1.92 9.76 -6.71
N VAL A 45 -3.18 9.69 -7.12
CA VAL A 45 -4.02 8.50 -6.94
C VAL A 45 -4.27 7.85 -8.29
N GLU A 46 -4.32 6.52 -8.29
CA GLU A 46 -4.67 5.72 -9.45
C GLU A 46 -5.85 4.83 -9.12
N ALA A 47 -6.85 4.84 -10.00
CA ALA A 47 -8.07 4.07 -9.84
C ALA A 47 -8.28 3.12 -11.02
N MET A 48 -8.87 1.97 -10.73
CA MET A 48 -9.34 1.01 -11.71
C MET A 48 -10.79 0.64 -11.36
N ALA A 49 -11.68 0.78 -12.35
CA ALA A 49 -13.08 0.38 -12.23
C ALA A 49 -13.32 -0.89 -13.06
N ILE A 50 -13.86 -1.92 -12.43
CA ILE A 50 -14.06 -3.25 -13.02
C ILE A 50 -15.55 -3.55 -13.07
N ASP A 51 -16.08 -3.84 -14.24
CA ASP A 51 -17.48 -4.20 -14.44
C ASP A 51 -17.60 -5.50 -15.23
N ALA A 52 -18.22 -6.50 -14.61
CA ALA A 52 -18.49 -7.80 -15.21
C ALA A 52 -20.00 -8.10 -15.23
N GLY A 53 -20.86 -7.07 -15.25
CA GLY A 53 -22.32 -7.20 -15.41
C GLY A 53 -23.13 -7.30 -14.11
N ASP A 54 -22.50 -7.64 -13.00
CA ASP A 54 -23.16 -7.79 -11.68
C ASP A 54 -22.92 -6.56 -10.77
N GLY A 55 -22.65 -5.40 -11.37
CA GLY A 55 -22.30 -4.13 -10.70
C GLY A 55 -20.78 -3.91 -10.59
N PRO A 56 -20.31 -2.64 -10.67
CA PRO A 56 -18.88 -2.33 -10.67
C PRO A 56 -18.20 -2.61 -9.32
N ALA A 57 -16.89 -2.85 -9.38
CA ALA A 57 -15.96 -2.78 -8.26
C ALA A 57 -14.86 -1.77 -8.55
N PHE A 58 -14.21 -1.27 -7.50
CA PHE A 58 -13.17 -0.26 -7.60
C PHE A 58 -11.95 -0.65 -6.78
N ILE A 59 -10.78 -0.40 -7.36
CA ILE A 59 -9.50 -0.47 -6.66
C ILE A 59 -8.81 0.87 -6.86
N LEU A 60 -8.44 1.52 -5.77
CA LEU A 60 -7.67 2.75 -5.77
C LEU A 60 -6.40 2.59 -4.94
N THR A 61 -5.27 2.97 -5.54
CA THR A 61 -3.99 3.14 -4.84
C THR A 61 -3.65 4.62 -4.75
N SER A 62 -2.93 5.03 -3.71
CA SER A 62 -2.55 6.43 -3.50
C SER A 62 -1.13 6.54 -2.99
N ASP A 63 -0.42 7.58 -3.42
CA ASP A 63 0.95 7.89 -2.93
C ASP A 63 0.98 8.33 -1.46
N LEU A 64 -0.13 8.25 -0.73
CA LEU A 64 -0.30 8.73 0.65
C LEU A 64 0.31 7.77 1.68
N ARG A 65 0.45 8.25 2.92
CA ARG A 65 0.77 7.41 4.09
C ARG A 65 -0.40 6.53 4.51
N ILE A 66 -1.62 7.07 4.46
CA ILE A 66 -2.83 6.43 4.96
C ILE A 66 -4.05 6.98 4.23
N VAL A 67 -5.08 6.14 4.06
CA VAL A 67 -6.44 6.59 3.74
C VAL A 67 -7.24 6.63 5.04
N LEU A 68 -7.76 7.80 5.41
CA LEU A 68 -8.54 7.94 6.64
C LEU A 68 -9.91 7.26 6.54
N PRO A 69 -10.45 6.67 7.62
CA PRO A 69 -11.76 6.01 7.60
C PRO A 69 -12.91 6.91 7.12
N GLU A 70 -12.88 8.19 7.44
CA GLU A 70 -13.83 9.20 6.99
C GLU A 70 -13.77 9.44 5.49
N TRP A 71 -12.57 9.53 4.91
CA TRP A 71 -12.36 9.64 3.48
C TRP A 71 -12.86 8.39 2.78
N ALA A 72 -12.55 7.21 3.32
CA ALA A 72 -13.03 5.95 2.77
C ALA A 72 -14.56 5.87 2.75
N ARG A 73 -15.22 6.35 3.80
CA ARG A 73 -16.69 6.40 3.87
C ARG A 73 -17.28 7.35 2.83
N GLU A 74 -16.71 8.55 2.69
CA GLU A 74 -17.14 9.56 1.73
C GLU A 74 -16.97 9.05 0.29
N VAL A 75 -15.78 8.57 -0.07
CA VAL A 75 -15.49 8.00 -1.39
C VAL A 75 -16.47 6.86 -1.70
N ARG A 76 -16.69 5.93 -0.77
CA ARG A 76 -17.65 4.83 -0.95
C ARG A 76 -19.07 5.30 -1.17
N GLY A 77 -19.53 6.30 -0.41
CA GLY A 77 -20.86 6.88 -0.56
C GLY A 77 -21.05 7.54 -1.93
N GLU A 78 -20.07 8.32 -2.36
CA GLU A 78 -20.07 9.00 -3.66
C GLU A 78 -20.06 8.00 -4.83
N LEU A 79 -19.26 6.94 -4.76
CA LEU A 79 -19.25 5.90 -5.80
C LEU A 79 -20.53 5.07 -5.81
N ALA A 80 -21.12 4.78 -4.65
CA ALA A 80 -22.42 4.12 -4.58
C ALA A 80 -23.51 4.98 -5.26
N ALA A 81 -23.53 6.28 -4.97
CA ALA A 81 -24.50 7.22 -5.52
C ALA A 81 -24.31 7.48 -7.03
N ARG A 82 -23.08 7.69 -7.49
CA ARG A 82 -22.77 8.11 -8.87
C ARG A 82 -22.55 6.94 -9.83
N CYS A 83 -22.04 5.82 -9.34
CA CYS A 83 -21.65 4.68 -10.17
C CYS A 83 -22.52 3.43 -9.93
N GLY A 84 -23.42 3.45 -8.94
CA GLY A 84 -24.30 2.32 -8.63
C GLY A 84 -23.56 1.09 -8.11
N CYS A 85 -22.47 1.29 -7.36
CA CYS A 85 -21.67 0.21 -6.79
C CYS A 85 -22.09 -0.15 -5.36
N ASP A 86 -21.86 -1.40 -4.97
CA ASP A 86 -21.80 -1.77 -3.55
C ASP A 86 -20.56 -1.12 -2.91
N ALA A 87 -20.76 -0.35 -1.83
CA ALA A 87 -19.69 0.33 -1.09
C ALA A 87 -18.57 -0.62 -0.62
N HIS A 88 -18.89 -1.90 -0.38
CA HIS A 88 -17.90 -2.90 0.04
C HIS A 88 -17.03 -3.41 -1.11
N ARG A 89 -17.44 -3.19 -2.37
CA ARG A 89 -16.63 -3.49 -3.57
C ARG A 89 -15.60 -2.40 -3.89
N VAL A 90 -15.43 -1.41 -3.01
CA VAL A 90 -14.45 -0.33 -3.15
C VAL A 90 -13.27 -0.60 -2.21
N ILE A 91 -12.17 -1.03 -2.82
CA ILE A 91 -10.87 -1.20 -2.18
C ILE A 91 -10.10 0.11 -2.35
N LEU A 92 -9.64 0.67 -1.22
CA LEU A 92 -8.77 1.83 -1.18
C LEU A 92 -7.46 1.38 -0.51
N SER A 93 -6.31 1.81 -1.00
CA SER A 93 -5.01 1.48 -0.42
C SER A 93 -4.09 2.68 -0.52
N ALA A 94 -3.31 2.90 0.52
CA ALA A 94 -2.20 3.85 0.52
C ALA A 94 -0.89 3.06 0.39
N VAL A 95 0.04 3.54 -0.44
CA VAL A 95 1.38 2.94 -0.53
C VAL A 95 2.21 3.17 0.73
N HIS A 96 1.68 3.92 1.71
CA HIS A 96 2.30 4.14 3.00
C HIS A 96 3.64 4.92 2.92
N ASN A 97 3.67 5.91 2.04
CA ASN A 97 4.82 6.79 1.82
C ASN A 97 4.90 7.87 2.93
N HIS A 98 6.11 8.07 3.48
CA HIS A 98 6.40 9.02 4.57
C HIS A 98 6.91 10.39 4.08
N CYS A 99 6.64 10.72 2.81
CA CYS A 99 6.95 11.99 2.17
C CYS A 99 5.72 12.61 1.46
N SER A 100 4.49 12.22 1.79
CA SER A 100 3.32 12.52 0.94
C SER A 100 2.10 13.14 1.62
N SER A 101 1.58 12.54 2.69
CA SER A 101 0.34 13.04 3.30
C SER A 101 0.57 14.40 3.97
N PRO A 102 -0.35 15.37 3.87
CA PRO A 102 -0.15 16.71 4.42
C PRO A 102 -0.40 16.74 5.94
N GLU A 103 0.51 17.38 6.67
CA GLU A 103 0.35 17.81 8.06
C GLU A 103 0.58 19.33 8.15
N PRO A 104 -0.06 20.02 9.09
CA PRO A 104 0.17 21.46 9.28
C PRO A 104 1.61 21.69 9.75
N THR A 105 2.26 22.72 9.22
CA THR A 105 3.63 23.05 9.63
C THR A 105 3.71 23.55 11.07
N ASP A 106 2.66 24.24 11.54
CA ASP A 106 2.54 24.82 12.88
C ASP A 106 1.06 24.85 13.36
N SER A 107 0.80 25.47 14.51
CA SER A 107 -0.54 25.58 15.09
C SER A 107 -1.36 26.77 14.58
N SER A 108 -0.92 27.45 13.51
CA SER A 108 -1.63 28.62 12.99
C SER A 108 -2.97 28.22 12.34
N PRO A 109 -3.99 29.11 12.38
CA PRO A 109 -5.24 28.89 11.65
C PRO A 109 -5.03 28.75 10.13
N GLU A 110 -3.99 29.38 9.60
CA GLU A 110 -3.63 29.33 8.18
C GLU A 110 -3.12 27.94 7.77
N ALA A 111 -2.17 27.37 8.53
CA ALA A 111 -1.68 26.01 8.31
C ALA A 111 -2.79 24.96 8.47
N ALA A 112 -3.68 25.14 9.45
CA ALA A 112 -4.86 24.29 9.62
C ALA A 112 -5.80 24.36 8.40
N ALA A 113 -6.12 25.57 7.93
CA ALA A 113 -6.97 25.76 6.76
C ALA A 113 -6.35 25.21 5.46
N ALA A 114 -5.03 25.33 5.29
CA ALA A 114 -4.30 24.72 4.17
C ALA A 114 -4.36 23.20 4.22
N THR A 115 -4.24 22.61 5.42
CA THR A 115 -4.39 21.16 5.62
C THR A 115 -5.79 20.69 5.23
N ASP A 116 -6.84 21.43 5.62
CA ASP A 116 -8.23 21.13 5.23
C ASP A 116 -8.46 21.24 3.72
N ARG A 117 -7.83 22.20 3.04
CA ARG A 117 -7.88 22.32 1.57
C ARG A 117 -7.18 21.15 0.90
N ALA A 118 -5.98 20.78 1.37
CA ALA A 118 -5.23 19.64 0.85
C ALA A 118 -5.99 18.32 1.04
N ASN A 119 -6.58 18.09 2.22
CA ASN A 119 -7.40 16.91 2.51
C ASN A 119 -8.64 16.84 1.60
N ARG A 120 -9.35 17.96 1.41
CA ARG A 120 -10.49 18.01 0.48
C ARG A 120 -10.08 17.74 -0.98
N LYS A 121 -8.93 18.29 -1.41
CA LYS A 121 -8.37 18.00 -2.74
C LYS A 121 -8.11 16.50 -2.91
N ILE A 122 -7.51 15.85 -1.91
CA ILE A 122 -7.23 14.41 -1.90
C ILE A 122 -8.52 13.60 -2.08
N VAL A 123 -9.53 13.84 -1.23
CA VAL A 123 -10.80 13.09 -1.28
C VAL A 123 -11.51 13.28 -2.62
N ARG A 124 -11.57 14.53 -3.11
CA ARG A 124 -12.13 14.85 -4.42
C ARG A 124 -11.40 14.13 -5.55
N ALA A 125 -10.07 14.14 -5.55
CA ALA A 125 -9.26 13.45 -6.55
C ALA A 125 -9.46 11.92 -6.51
N MET A 126 -9.66 11.32 -5.32
CA MET A 126 -10.00 9.89 -5.20
C MET A 126 -11.35 9.58 -5.86
N ILE A 127 -12.37 10.41 -5.61
CA ILE A 127 -13.69 10.26 -6.23
C ILE A 127 -13.58 10.46 -7.75
N ASP A 128 -12.94 11.54 -8.19
CA ASP A 128 -12.83 11.90 -9.60
C ASP A 128 -12.05 10.84 -10.40
N ALA A 129 -10.97 10.27 -9.83
CA ALA A 129 -10.24 9.17 -10.47
C ALA A 129 -11.12 7.92 -10.61
N CYS A 130 -11.83 7.52 -9.56
CA CYS A 130 -12.73 6.36 -9.63
C CYS A 130 -13.87 6.59 -10.64
N VAL A 131 -14.50 7.77 -10.65
CA VAL A 131 -15.58 8.07 -11.59
C VAL A 131 -15.07 8.14 -13.03
N GLU A 132 -13.93 8.77 -13.29
CA GLU A 132 -13.32 8.76 -14.63
C GLU A 132 -12.98 7.33 -15.08
N ALA A 133 -12.41 6.52 -14.19
CA ALA A 133 -12.15 5.11 -14.47
C ALA A 133 -13.44 4.36 -14.82
N PHE A 134 -14.57 4.67 -14.17
CA PHE A 134 -15.89 4.09 -14.45
C PHE A 134 -16.47 4.58 -15.78
N GLU A 135 -16.39 5.87 -16.08
CA GLU A 135 -16.94 6.46 -17.30
C GLU A 135 -16.17 6.04 -18.56
N THR A 136 -14.87 5.78 -18.42
CA THR A 136 -13.98 5.39 -19.52
C THR A 136 -13.83 3.87 -19.69
N ARG A 137 -14.64 3.05 -18.98
CA ARG A 137 -14.59 1.58 -19.10
C ARG A 137 -14.84 1.10 -20.52
N ARG A 138 -13.95 0.24 -21.01
CA ARG A 138 -13.97 -0.36 -22.35
C ARG A 138 -13.86 -1.88 -22.27
N PRO A 139 -14.29 -2.62 -23.31
CA PRO A 139 -14.10 -4.06 -23.39
C PRO A 139 -12.65 -4.43 -23.10
N ALA A 140 -12.44 -5.24 -22.07
CA ALA A 140 -11.10 -5.54 -21.56
C ALA A 140 -10.89 -7.04 -21.40
N GLU A 141 -9.61 -7.42 -21.43
CA GLU A 141 -9.14 -8.73 -21.01
C GLU A 141 -8.02 -8.56 -19.99
N ILE A 142 -7.95 -9.52 -19.07
CA ILE A 142 -6.99 -9.51 -17.96
C ILE A 142 -6.07 -10.71 -18.04
N ALA A 143 -4.81 -10.47 -17.67
CA ALA A 143 -3.81 -11.49 -17.45
C ALA A 143 -3.21 -11.32 -16.06
N TYR A 144 -2.90 -12.43 -15.42
CA TYR A 144 -2.15 -12.46 -14.17
C TYR A 144 -0.72 -12.87 -14.48
N ALA A 145 0.24 -12.21 -13.87
CA ALA A 145 1.63 -12.61 -13.92
C ALA A 145 2.27 -12.48 -12.54
N GLU A 146 3.32 -13.24 -12.32
CA GLU A 146 4.23 -13.04 -11.20
C GLU A 146 5.64 -12.87 -11.74
N THR A 147 6.43 -12.05 -11.05
CA THR A 147 7.85 -11.90 -11.34
C THR A 147 8.62 -11.82 -10.03
N ARG A 148 9.93 -12.00 -10.11
CA ARG A 148 10.82 -11.93 -8.96
C ARG A 148 11.93 -10.93 -9.23
N LEU A 149 12.19 -10.07 -8.27
CA LEU A 149 13.37 -9.21 -8.27
C LEU A 149 14.63 -10.06 -8.20
N ARG A 150 15.62 -9.74 -9.04
CA ARG A 150 16.95 -10.35 -8.98
C ARG A 150 17.69 -9.98 -7.68
N GLU A 151 17.48 -8.75 -7.22
CA GLU A 151 18.01 -8.21 -5.97
C GLU A 151 16.83 -7.57 -5.19
N PRO A 152 16.70 -7.85 -3.89
CA PRO A 152 15.59 -7.29 -3.11
C PRO A 152 15.65 -5.77 -3.08
N ILE A 153 14.50 -5.13 -3.28
CA ILE A 153 14.29 -3.71 -3.00
C ILE A 153 13.93 -3.53 -1.53
N GLY A 154 13.10 -4.42 -0.97
CA GLY A 154 12.75 -4.48 0.45
C GLY A 154 13.45 -5.62 1.18
N LEU A 155 14.04 -5.34 2.34
CA LEU A 155 14.60 -6.33 3.26
C LEU A 155 13.85 -6.32 4.58
N ASN A 156 13.67 -7.51 5.17
CA ASN A 156 13.30 -7.62 6.57
C ASN A 156 14.21 -6.73 7.45
N ARG A 157 13.61 -5.71 8.06
CA ARG A 157 14.32 -4.75 8.90
C ARG A 157 14.53 -5.25 10.33
N ARG A 158 13.98 -6.41 10.69
CA ARG A 158 14.28 -7.07 11.96
C ARG A 158 15.53 -7.91 11.78
N VAL A 159 16.50 -7.77 12.67
CA VAL A 159 17.70 -8.60 12.74
C VAL A 159 17.66 -9.41 14.02
N ARG A 160 17.73 -10.73 13.89
CA ARG A 160 17.71 -11.66 15.02
C ARG A 160 19.07 -11.68 15.72
N LEU A 161 19.03 -11.74 17.04
CA LEU A 161 20.17 -11.82 17.95
C LEU A 161 20.34 -13.25 18.49
N SER A 162 21.54 -13.55 19.02
CA SER A 162 21.92 -14.89 19.50
C SER A 162 21.12 -15.42 20.68
N ASN A 163 20.37 -14.57 21.38
CA ASN A 163 19.44 -14.92 22.46
C ASN A 163 17.99 -15.12 21.96
N GLY A 164 17.73 -14.99 20.65
CA GLY A 164 16.41 -15.16 20.05
C GLY A 164 15.59 -13.87 19.90
N THR A 165 16.02 -12.74 20.45
CA THR A 165 15.32 -11.45 20.28
C THR A 165 15.69 -10.77 18.96
N CYS A 166 14.96 -9.70 18.59
CA CYS A 166 15.15 -8.93 17.38
C CYS A 166 15.36 -7.44 17.68
N VAL A 167 16.16 -6.79 16.82
CA VAL A 167 16.32 -5.32 16.76
C VAL A 167 16.08 -4.80 15.35
N ASN A 168 15.59 -3.57 15.21
CA ASN A 168 15.39 -2.94 13.90
C ASN A 168 16.69 -2.36 13.32
N CYS A 169 16.87 -2.47 12.01
CA CYS A 169 17.93 -1.81 11.25
C CYS A 169 17.37 -0.77 10.26
N TRP A 170 17.09 0.46 10.71
CA TRP A 170 16.59 1.54 9.83
C TRP A 170 17.67 2.49 9.29
N HIS A 171 18.69 2.79 10.09
CA HIS A 171 19.72 3.79 9.76
C HIS A 171 21.12 3.16 9.79
N ALA A 172 21.80 3.18 10.94
CA ALA A 172 23.16 2.66 11.13
C ALA A 172 23.24 1.14 11.42
N GLY A 173 22.14 0.40 11.20
CA GLY A 173 21.96 -0.94 11.74
C GLY A 173 21.59 -0.91 13.24
N GLY A 174 20.76 -1.84 13.70
CA GLY A 174 20.37 -1.89 15.11
C GLY A 174 21.57 -2.24 15.96
N ILE A 175 21.93 -1.45 16.98
CA ILE A 175 23.10 -1.71 17.82
C ILE A 175 22.99 -3.12 18.43
N CYS A 176 23.96 -3.98 18.15
CA CYS A 176 24.04 -5.28 18.82
C CYS A 176 24.36 -5.04 20.29
N PRO A 177 23.49 -5.42 21.25
CA PRO A 177 23.80 -5.25 22.66
C PRO A 177 25.07 -6.02 23.05
N PRO A 178 25.89 -5.50 23.98
CA PRO A 178 27.07 -6.23 24.46
C PRO A 178 26.73 -7.65 24.90
N GLY A 179 27.56 -8.62 24.50
CA GLY A 179 27.36 -10.04 24.82
C GLY A 179 26.42 -10.80 23.87
N LEU A 180 25.81 -10.12 22.88
CA LEU A 180 25.02 -10.75 21.83
C LEU A 180 25.73 -10.71 20.47
N LYS A 181 25.22 -11.51 19.52
CA LYS A 181 25.66 -11.53 18.12
C LYS A 181 24.45 -11.44 17.20
N TYR A 182 24.60 -10.82 16.04
CA TYR A 182 23.62 -10.99 14.96
C TYR A 182 23.69 -12.43 14.44
N VAL A 183 22.52 -13.03 14.24
CA VAL A 183 22.40 -14.40 13.69
C VAL A 183 21.70 -14.45 12.33
N GLY A 184 21.18 -13.33 11.85
CA GLY A 184 20.56 -13.21 10.53
C GLY A 184 19.26 -12.39 10.54
N PRO A 185 18.52 -12.37 9.43
CA PRO A 185 17.25 -11.67 9.36
C PRO A 185 16.19 -12.30 10.28
N GLY A 186 15.30 -11.47 10.81
CA GLY A 186 14.20 -11.88 11.68
C GLY A 186 13.06 -12.59 10.95
N GLY A 187 12.96 -12.38 9.64
CA GLY A 187 11.97 -12.95 8.74
C GLY A 187 12.44 -12.90 7.27
N PRO A 188 11.61 -13.32 6.30
CA PRO A 188 12.00 -13.35 4.90
C PRO A 188 12.08 -11.94 4.31
N HIS A 189 12.85 -11.81 3.23
CA HIS A 189 12.91 -10.60 2.40
C HIS A 189 11.87 -10.66 1.28
N SER A 190 11.48 -9.49 0.77
CA SER A 190 10.53 -9.37 -0.31
C SER A 190 11.21 -9.38 -1.68
N THR A 191 10.89 -10.39 -2.49
CA THR A 191 11.35 -10.45 -3.90
C THR A 191 10.23 -10.66 -4.90
N ASP A 192 9.08 -11.16 -4.46
CA ASP A 192 7.99 -11.54 -5.36
C ASP A 192 7.08 -10.35 -5.64
N ILE A 193 6.73 -10.16 -6.91
CA ILE A 193 5.82 -9.10 -7.36
C ILE A 193 4.65 -9.77 -8.08
N GLN A 194 3.44 -9.50 -7.62
CA GLN A 194 2.20 -9.95 -8.25
C GLN A 194 1.70 -8.88 -9.20
N LEU A 195 1.21 -9.28 -10.37
CA LEU A 195 0.78 -8.39 -11.44
C LEU A 195 -0.63 -8.74 -11.92
N LEU A 196 -1.45 -7.71 -12.10
CA LEU A 196 -2.66 -7.76 -12.91
C LEU A 196 -2.46 -6.84 -14.10
N VAL A 197 -2.47 -7.42 -15.29
CA VAL A 197 -2.29 -6.70 -16.55
C VAL A 197 -3.64 -6.57 -17.23
N VAL A 198 -3.99 -5.35 -17.66
CA VAL A 198 -5.27 -5.07 -18.30
C VAL A 198 -5.04 -4.39 -19.64
N ARG A 199 -5.62 -4.97 -20.69
CA ARG A 199 -5.63 -4.39 -22.02
C ARG A 199 -7.02 -4.38 -22.62
N GLU A 200 -7.21 -3.50 -23.59
CA GLU A 200 -8.40 -3.52 -24.43
C GLU A 200 -8.39 -4.78 -25.28
N VAL A 201 -9.56 -5.39 -25.50
CA VAL A 201 -9.68 -6.64 -26.27
C VAL A 201 -8.96 -6.54 -27.61
N GLY A 202 -7.96 -7.40 -27.82
CA GLY A 202 -7.19 -7.44 -29.07
C GLY A 202 -6.09 -6.37 -29.21
N ALA A 203 -5.94 -5.47 -28.23
CA ALA A 203 -4.83 -4.52 -28.22
C ALA A 203 -3.50 -5.21 -27.88
N ALA A 204 -2.39 -4.71 -28.45
CA ALA A 204 -1.06 -5.24 -28.14
C ALA A 204 -0.52 -4.75 -26.78
N LYS A 205 -0.93 -3.54 -26.36
CA LYS A 205 -0.41 -2.89 -25.15
C LYS A 205 -1.47 -2.78 -24.06
N PRO A 206 -1.09 -2.95 -22.77
CA PRO A 206 -1.99 -2.69 -21.66
C PRO A 206 -2.25 -1.20 -21.51
N PHE A 207 -3.44 -0.87 -21.00
CA PHE A 207 -3.75 0.49 -20.57
C PHE A 207 -3.74 0.63 -19.04
N ALA A 208 -3.73 -0.48 -18.32
CA ALA A 208 -3.53 -0.48 -16.87
C ALA A 208 -2.71 -1.69 -16.42
N VAL A 209 -1.87 -1.47 -15.40
CA VAL A 209 -1.10 -2.50 -14.73
C VAL A 209 -1.23 -2.25 -13.23
N MET A 210 -1.60 -3.27 -12.47
CA MET A 210 -1.55 -3.22 -11.02
C MET A 210 -0.44 -4.12 -10.52
N THR A 211 0.35 -3.60 -9.60
CA THR A 211 1.46 -4.31 -8.95
C THR A 211 1.17 -4.48 -7.46
N SER A 212 1.61 -5.59 -6.89
CA SER A 212 1.65 -5.80 -5.44
C SER A 212 3.04 -6.26 -5.02
N TYR A 213 3.70 -5.49 -4.14
CA TYR A 213 5.05 -5.77 -3.65
C TYR A 213 5.16 -5.47 -2.15
N ALA A 214 5.78 -6.36 -1.37
CA ALA A 214 5.94 -6.20 0.08
C ALA A 214 7.14 -5.30 0.38
N THR A 215 6.94 -3.99 0.52
CA THR A 215 7.95 -3.13 1.11
C THR A 215 7.30 -1.91 1.72
N HIS A 216 7.77 -1.51 2.88
CA HIS A 216 7.50 -0.22 3.47
C HIS A 216 8.33 0.82 2.69
N PRO A 217 7.71 1.82 2.04
CA PRO A 217 8.49 2.84 1.35
C PRO A 217 8.95 3.90 2.35
N HIS A 218 10.24 3.83 2.66
CA HIS A 218 10.92 4.81 3.49
C HIS A 218 12.42 4.87 3.14
N LEU A 219 12.77 5.72 2.17
CA LEU A 219 14.16 6.04 1.86
C LEU A 219 14.83 6.82 2.99
N THR A 220 14.40 8.07 3.20
CA THR A 220 14.83 8.94 4.31
C THR A 220 13.95 10.21 4.34
N GLY A 221 14.09 11.01 5.38
CA GLY A 221 13.40 12.29 5.49
C GLY A 221 14.03 13.38 4.61
N VAL A 222 13.31 13.86 3.59
CA VAL A 222 13.67 15.07 2.81
C VAL A 222 12.65 16.18 3.00
N PRO A 223 13.01 17.48 3.02
CA PRO A 223 12.06 18.56 3.25
C PRO A 223 11.23 18.86 1.99
N TYR A 224 10.68 17.84 1.34
CA TYR A 224 9.86 17.95 0.13
C TYR A 224 8.73 16.93 0.16
N PHE A 225 7.61 17.27 -0.48
CA PHE A 225 6.63 16.26 -0.89
C PHE A 225 7.20 15.44 -2.06
N SER A 226 7.07 14.11 -2.01
CA SER A 226 7.59 13.20 -3.03
C SER A 226 6.81 11.90 -3.05
N GLY A 227 6.61 11.30 -4.23
CA GLY A 227 6.07 9.96 -4.41
C GLY A 227 7.05 8.84 -4.03
N GLU A 228 8.30 9.19 -3.72
CA GLU A 228 9.38 8.29 -3.32
C GLU A 228 9.58 7.13 -4.32
N PHE A 229 10.12 6.00 -3.85
CA PHE A 229 10.30 4.81 -4.67
C PHE A 229 9.00 4.35 -5.38
N PRO A 230 7.83 4.20 -4.71
CA PRO A 230 6.61 3.75 -5.39
C PRO A 230 6.17 4.68 -6.51
N GLY A 231 6.23 6.00 -6.28
CA GLY A 231 5.90 7.01 -7.29
C GLY A 231 6.82 6.93 -8.51
N GLU A 232 8.13 6.84 -8.29
CA GLU A 232 9.10 6.71 -9.38
C GLU A 232 8.99 5.36 -10.09
N ALA A 233 8.71 4.27 -9.38
CA ALA A 233 8.50 2.94 -9.95
C ALA A 233 7.30 2.92 -10.91
N LYS A 234 6.18 3.56 -10.54
CA LYS A 234 5.01 3.73 -11.43
C LYS A 234 5.38 4.48 -12.71
N ARG A 235 6.09 5.61 -12.57
CA ARG A 235 6.52 6.44 -13.71
C ARG A 235 7.45 5.67 -14.64
N GLU A 236 8.43 4.97 -14.08
CA GLU A 236 9.42 4.22 -14.85
C GLU A 236 8.80 3.03 -15.61
N VAL A 237 7.91 2.28 -14.96
CA VAL A 237 7.16 1.19 -15.61
C VAL A 237 6.29 1.74 -16.76
N ALA A 238 5.53 2.81 -16.52
CA ALA A 238 4.70 3.44 -17.55
C ALA A 238 5.54 3.94 -18.74
N ARG A 239 6.67 4.59 -18.46
CA ARG A 239 7.61 5.11 -19.47
C ARG A 239 8.16 3.99 -20.36
N ARG A 240 8.57 2.86 -19.77
CA ARG A 240 9.16 1.73 -20.51
C ARG A 240 8.13 0.92 -21.31
N LEU A 241 6.90 0.78 -20.82
CA LEU A 241 5.81 0.15 -21.58
C LEU A 241 5.35 1.04 -22.77
N GLY A 242 5.37 2.36 -22.56
CA GLY A 242 4.86 3.35 -23.50
C GLY A 242 3.33 3.27 -23.68
N GLY A 243 2.74 4.28 -24.32
CA GLY A 243 1.28 4.38 -24.44
C GLY A 243 0.57 4.85 -23.17
N ASP A 244 1.34 5.35 -22.19
CA ASP A 244 0.90 5.94 -20.93
C ASP A 244 -0.13 5.11 -20.12
N PRO A 245 0.20 3.84 -19.78
CA PRO A 245 -0.70 3.04 -18.96
C PRO A 245 -0.82 3.61 -17.55
N VAL A 246 -1.99 3.43 -16.94
CA VAL A 246 -2.18 3.71 -15.52
C VAL A 246 -1.55 2.58 -14.70
N VAL A 247 -0.49 2.88 -13.95
CA VAL A 247 0.18 1.90 -13.08
C VAL A 247 -0.29 2.09 -11.65
N LEU A 248 -1.04 1.12 -11.12
CA LEU A 248 -1.42 1.06 -9.72
C LEU A 248 -0.34 0.33 -8.94
N TYR A 249 0.14 0.93 -7.86
CA TYR A 249 1.11 0.30 -6.96
C TYR A 249 0.42 0.01 -5.63
N ALA A 250 0.25 -1.26 -5.30
CA ALA A 250 -0.23 -1.68 -4.00
C ALA A 250 0.94 -2.23 -3.19
N ASN A 251 0.93 -1.95 -1.90
CA ASN A 251 1.76 -2.73 -0.99
C ASN A 251 1.14 -4.11 -0.79
N HIS A 252 2.00 -5.11 -0.63
CA HIS A 252 1.65 -6.40 -0.03
C HIS A 252 1.74 -6.28 1.51
N CYS A 253 2.03 -7.36 2.23
CA CYS A 253 2.40 -7.33 3.65
C CYS A 253 3.85 -6.86 3.83
N GLY A 254 4.06 -5.56 4.06
CA GLY A 254 5.39 -4.93 4.17
C GLY A 254 5.74 -4.42 5.56
N GLY A 255 4.97 -4.73 6.61
CA GLY A 255 5.09 -4.12 7.94
C GLY A 255 6.43 -4.36 8.65
N ASP A 256 7.24 -5.29 8.19
CA ASP A 256 8.56 -5.59 8.72
C ASP A 256 9.65 -5.60 7.62
N ASN A 257 9.32 -5.13 6.41
CA ASN A 257 10.24 -5.04 5.27
C ASN A 257 10.45 -3.59 4.89
N ASP A 258 11.69 -3.11 4.86
CA ASP A 258 12.04 -1.72 4.57
C ASP A 258 12.95 -1.62 3.35
N LEU A 259 13.05 -0.43 2.75
CA LEU A 259 13.86 -0.24 1.54
C LEU A 259 15.35 -0.50 1.83
N HIS A 260 15.96 -1.29 0.95
CA HIS A 260 17.36 -1.67 1.03
C HIS A 260 18.25 -0.56 0.47
N VAL A 261 18.50 0.44 1.30
CA VAL A 261 19.33 1.60 0.97
C VAL A 261 20.25 1.98 2.12
N MET A 262 21.46 2.41 1.78
CA MET A 262 22.38 3.03 2.73
C MET A 262 22.05 4.51 2.83
N GLN A 263 21.31 4.88 3.88
CA GLN A 263 20.94 6.28 4.11
C GLN A 263 22.18 7.15 4.32
N PRO A 264 22.13 8.43 3.93
CA PRO A 264 23.19 9.38 4.23
C PRO A 264 23.33 9.57 5.74
N GLU A 265 24.53 9.92 6.20
CA GLU A 265 24.80 10.22 7.60
C GLU A 265 23.98 11.44 8.06
N PRO A 266 23.59 11.53 9.36
CA PRO A 266 22.74 12.62 9.86
C PRO A 266 23.28 14.04 9.67
N ASP A 267 24.59 14.20 9.49
CA ASP A 267 25.29 15.48 9.33
C ASP A 267 25.53 15.86 7.84
N HIS A 268 25.08 15.04 6.90
CA HIS A 268 25.17 15.38 5.47
C HIS A 268 24.36 16.65 5.13
N PRO A 269 24.89 17.55 4.28
CA PRO A 269 24.14 18.71 3.79
C PRO A 269 22.82 18.30 3.13
N THR A 270 21.74 19.05 3.37
CA THR A 270 20.39 18.75 2.86
C THR A 270 20.38 18.50 1.35
N GLU A 271 21.14 19.29 0.59
CA GLU A 271 21.23 19.19 -0.87
C GLU A 271 21.82 17.84 -1.30
N LYS A 272 22.80 17.32 -0.55
CA LYS A 272 23.38 15.99 -0.79
C LYS A 272 22.42 14.86 -0.43
N VAL A 273 21.64 15.02 0.63
CA VAL A 273 20.57 14.08 1.00
C VAL A 273 19.50 14.02 -0.10
N VAL A 274 19.10 15.17 -0.66
CA VAL A 274 18.13 15.25 -1.76
C VAL A 274 18.68 14.63 -3.05
N GLU A 275 19.94 14.92 -3.43
CA GLU A 275 20.60 14.29 -4.58
C GLU A 275 20.63 12.76 -4.43
N TRP A 276 21.02 12.27 -3.26
CA TRP A 276 21.04 10.84 -2.93
C TRP A 276 19.64 10.22 -2.97
N PHE A 277 18.63 10.90 -2.42
CA PHE A 277 17.25 10.45 -2.41
C PHE A 277 16.73 10.28 -3.84
N GLN A 278 16.97 11.28 -4.70
CA GLN A 278 16.58 11.24 -6.10
C GLN A 278 17.32 10.16 -6.89
N ALA A 279 18.59 9.91 -6.60
CA ALA A 279 19.35 8.82 -7.21
C ALA A 279 18.84 7.44 -6.76
N SER A 280 18.49 7.31 -5.47
CA SER A 280 17.99 6.08 -4.88
C SER A 280 16.62 5.71 -5.44
N GLN A 281 15.66 6.64 -5.51
CA GLN A 281 14.35 6.37 -6.13
C GLN A 281 14.50 5.88 -7.58
N ARG A 282 15.37 6.52 -8.39
CA ARG A 282 15.59 6.13 -9.78
C ARG A 282 16.22 4.74 -9.89
N THR A 283 17.18 4.44 -9.02
CA THR A 283 17.86 3.13 -9.01
C THR A 283 16.89 2.01 -8.64
N LEU A 284 16.11 2.20 -7.57
CA LEU A 284 15.12 1.21 -7.14
C LEU A 284 13.99 1.07 -8.16
N ALA A 285 13.50 2.18 -8.74
CA ALA A 285 12.49 2.15 -9.79
C ALA A 285 12.96 1.44 -11.06
N ALA A 286 14.22 1.64 -11.47
CA ALA A 286 14.81 0.92 -12.59
C ALA A 286 14.86 -0.59 -12.31
N ARG A 287 15.32 -1.01 -11.12
CA ARG A 287 15.34 -2.42 -10.69
C ARG A 287 13.93 -3.03 -10.68
N PHE A 288 12.94 -2.29 -10.18
CA PHE A 288 11.55 -2.72 -10.19
C PHE A 288 11.03 -2.90 -11.62
N ALA A 289 11.28 -1.92 -12.48
CA ALA A 289 10.87 -1.97 -13.88
C ALA A 289 11.59 -3.07 -14.68
N ASP A 290 12.85 -3.39 -14.37
CA ASP A 290 13.58 -4.51 -14.97
C ASP A 290 12.89 -5.86 -14.72
N ALA A 291 12.23 -6.02 -13.57
CA ALA A 291 11.45 -7.23 -13.25
C ALA A 291 10.02 -7.17 -13.82
N VAL A 292 9.36 -6.02 -13.72
CA VAL A 292 7.93 -5.86 -14.05
C VAL A 292 7.68 -5.75 -15.55
N VAL A 293 8.45 -4.94 -16.28
CA VAL A 293 8.17 -4.66 -17.70
C VAL A 293 8.23 -5.94 -18.56
N PRO A 294 9.25 -6.80 -18.45
CA PRO A 294 9.27 -8.06 -19.21
C PRO A 294 8.09 -8.97 -18.85
N ALA A 295 7.71 -9.06 -17.57
CA ALA A 295 6.59 -9.87 -17.13
C ALA A 295 5.24 -9.35 -17.67
N VAL A 296 5.07 -8.02 -17.74
CA VAL A 296 3.88 -7.40 -18.36
C VAL A 296 3.82 -7.68 -19.86
N LEU A 297 4.95 -7.55 -20.57
CA LEU A 297 5.01 -7.78 -22.02
C LEU A 297 4.89 -9.27 -22.40
N ALA A 298 5.31 -10.17 -21.51
CA ALA A 298 5.17 -11.61 -21.66
C ALA A 298 3.82 -12.15 -21.15
N ALA A 299 2.95 -11.30 -20.58
CA ALA A 299 1.68 -11.74 -20.03
C ALA A 299 0.79 -12.40 -21.10
N ASP A 300 0.32 -13.59 -20.78
CA ASP A 300 -0.51 -14.45 -21.62
C ASP A 300 -1.78 -14.88 -20.86
N ASP A 301 -2.43 -15.95 -21.30
CA ASP A 301 -3.65 -16.51 -20.68
C ASP A 301 -4.73 -15.45 -20.41
N TRP A 302 -4.96 -14.62 -21.44
CA TRP A 302 -5.91 -13.52 -21.40
C TRP A 302 -7.34 -14.04 -21.20
N SER A 303 -7.96 -13.59 -20.12
CA SER A 303 -9.30 -14.00 -19.74
C SER A 303 -10.28 -12.84 -19.76
N ARG A 304 -11.57 -13.16 -19.96
CA ARG A 304 -12.68 -12.19 -19.94
C ARG A 304 -13.80 -12.68 -19.02
N PRO A 305 -13.57 -12.74 -17.69
CA PRO A 305 -14.59 -13.18 -16.75
C PRO A 305 -15.87 -12.35 -16.90
N THR A 306 -17.00 -13.04 -17.07
CA THR A 306 -18.31 -12.41 -17.23
C THR A 306 -19.06 -12.26 -15.90
N ARG A 307 -18.32 -12.42 -14.78
CA ARG A 307 -18.86 -12.33 -13.43
C ARG A 307 -17.77 -11.89 -12.47
N LEU A 308 -18.11 -10.93 -11.61
CA LEU A 308 -17.29 -10.49 -10.49
C LEU A 308 -17.93 -11.02 -9.21
N ARG A 309 -17.19 -11.83 -8.46
CA ARG A 309 -17.60 -12.34 -7.14
C ARG A 309 -16.91 -11.50 -6.08
N HIS A 310 -17.62 -11.15 -5.03
CA HIS A 310 -17.11 -10.32 -3.94
C HIS A 310 -17.64 -10.81 -2.60
N ALA A 311 -16.78 -10.81 -1.60
CA ALA A 311 -17.15 -11.05 -0.21
C ALA A 311 -16.28 -10.17 0.68
N TYR A 312 -16.82 -9.79 1.83
CA TYR A 312 -16.10 -9.03 2.82
C TYR A 312 -16.42 -9.54 4.22
N TRP A 313 -15.52 -9.27 5.14
CA TRP A 313 -15.71 -9.43 6.57
C TRP A 313 -15.39 -8.10 7.24
N SER A 314 -16.21 -7.71 8.22
CA SER A 314 -15.92 -6.56 9.04
C SER A 314 -16.18 -6.78 10.52
N ARG A 315 -15.41 -6.06 11.35
CA ARG A 315 -15.58 -6.00 12.80
C ARG A 315 -15.49 -4.55 13.25
N GLY A 316 -16.48 -4.09 14.02
CA GLY A 316 -16.40 -2.80 14.69
C GLY A 316 -15.59 -2.90 15.98
N GLU A 317 -14.63 -1.99 16.17
CA GLU A 317 -13.84 -1.85 17.41
C GLU A 317 -13.77 -0.39 17.83
N ASP A 318 -13.85 -0.11 19.13
CA ASP A 318 -13.70 1.25 19.64
C ASP A 318 -12.22 1.67 19.61
N ASP A 319 -11.93 2.83 19.02
CA ASP A 319 -10.61 3.43 19.13
C ASP A 319 -10.40 4.10 20.50
N ALA A 320 -9.19 4.63 20.74
CA ALA A 320 -8.84 5.32 21.98
C ALA A 320 -9.73 6.54 22.30
N THR A 321 -10.57 6.98 21.35
CA THR A 321 -11.54 8.07 21.51
C THR A 321 -13.00 7.57 21.65
N GLY A 322 -13.20 6.25 21.73
CA GLY A 322 -14.52 5.62 21.81
C GLY A 322 -15.28 5.56 20.48
N ARG A 323 -14.62 5.78 19.34
CA ARG A 323 -15.26 5.70 18.02
C ARG A 323 -15.11 4.30 17.43
N LYS A 324 -16.22 3.70 16.97
CA LYS A 324 -16.21 2.42 16.25
C LYS A 324 -15.49 2.54 14.90
N ARG A 325 -14.33 1.90 14.77
CA ARG A 325 -13.60 1.68 13.51
C ARG A 325 -13.93 0.29 12.98
N ALA A 326 -14.31 0.23 11.71
CA ALA A 326 -14.53 -1.04 11.03
C ALA A 326 -13.21 -1.54 10.45
N VAL A 327 -12.72 -2.66 10.97
CA VAL A 327 -11.71 -3.48 10.31
C VAL A 327 -12.41 -4.14 9.14
N VAL A 328 -11.85 -4.04 7.93
CA VAL A 328 -12.46 -4.63 6.74
C VAL A 328 -11.44 -5.48 6.01
N VAL A 329 -11.76 -6.76 5.84
CA VAL A 329 -11.08 -7.66 4.91
C VAL A 329 -12.03 -7.86 3.73
N SER A 330 -11.54 -7.64 2.51
CA SER A 330 -12.34 -7.78 1.28
C SER A 330 -11.66 -8.73 0.31
N ALA A 331 -12.44 -9.53 -0.40
CA ALA A 331 -11.96 -10.39 -1.47
C ALA A 331 -12.80 -10.16 -2.74
N LEU A 332 -12.12 -10.04 -3.88
CA LEU A 332 -12.73 -10.01 -5.21
C LEU A 332 -12.20 -11.21 -6.01
N ALA A 333 -13.05 -11.82 -6.84
CA ALA A 333 -12.64 -12.85 -7.78
C ALA A 333 -13.22 -12.60 -9.17
N LEU A 334 -12.35 -12.68 -10.17
CA LEU A 334 -12.59 -12.52 -11.60
C LEU A 334 -12.09 -13.78 -12.31
N GLY A 335 -12.99 -14.75 -12.52
CA GLY A 335 -12.58 -16.08 -12.97
C GLY A 335 -11.64 -16.72 -11.95
N ASP A 336 -10.44 -17.07 -12.40
CA ASP A 336 -9.39 -17.69 -11.58
C ASP A 336 -8.43 -16.69 -10.93
N VAL A 337 -8.58 -15.39 -11.19
CA VAL A 337 -7.81 -14.33 -10.56
C VAL A 337 -8.57 -13.79 -9.35
N ALA A 338 -7.89 -13.71 -8.21
CA ALA A 338 -8.45 -13.13 -6.99
C ALA A 338 -7.61 -11.96 -6.47
N ILE A 339 -8.25 -11.05 -5.75
CA ILE A 339 -7.64 -9.91 -5.09
C ILE A 339 -8.11 -9.93 -3.63
N ALA A 340 -7.17 -10.02 -2.69
CA ALA A 340 -7.44 -9.95 -1.26
C ALA A 340 -6.93 -8.63 -0.69
N SER A 341 -7.82 -7.80 -0.14
CA SER A 341 -7.49 -6.55 0.52
C SER A 341 -7.49 -6.72 2.03
N ILE A 342 -6.38 -6.36 2.67
CA ILE A 342 -6.14 -6.53 4.10
C ILE A 342 -5.81 -5.18 4.76
N PRO A 343 -6.30 -4.93 5.99
CA PRO A 343 -6.07 -3.69 6.71
C PRO A 343 -4.70 -3.69 7.41
N GLY A 344 -4.08 -2.52 7.52
CA GLY A 344 -2.89 -2.30 8.36
C GLY A 344 -1.58 -2.87 7.83
N GLU A 345 -0.57 -2.87 8.71
CA GLU A 345 0.82 -3.17 8.39
C GLU A 345 1.18 -4.62 8.80
N LEU A 346 0.71 -5.60 8.01
CA LEU A 346 1.01 -7.01 8.26
C LEU A 346 2.46 -7.35 7.89
N PHE A 347 3.04 -8.28 8.63
CA PHE A 347 4.37 -8.82 8.36
C PHE A 347 4.36 -9.76 7.15
N ILE A 348 5.49 -9.85 6.46
CA ILE A 348 5.60 -10.57 5.20
C ILE A 348 5.21 -12.05 5.29
N GLU A 349 5.47 -12.74 6.40
CA GLU A 349 5.12 -14.16 6.58
C GLU A 349 3.62 -14.39 6.47
N LEU A 350 2.81 -13.42 6.93
CA LEU A 350 1.35 -13.50 6.82
C LEU A 350 0.88 -13.36 5.37
N GLY A 351 1.55 -12.52 4.57
CA GLY A 351 1.30 -12.40 3.13
C GLY A 351 1.71 -13.65 2.35
N LEU A 352 2.87 -14.22 2.68
CA LEU A 352 3.34 -15.48 2.11
C LEU A 352 2.41 -16.65 2.46
N ARG A 353 1.93 -16.71 3.72
CA ARG A 353 0.92 -17.68 4.16
C ARG A 353 -0.37 -17.55 3.36
N LEU A 354 -0.88 -16.33 3.21
CA LEU A 354 -2.08 -16.06 2.42
C LEU A 354 -1.94 -16.56 0.98
N LYS A 355 -0.79 -16.29 0.34
CA LYS A 355 -0.50 -16.78 -1.01
C LYS A 355 -0.43 -18.30 -1.08
N ALA A 356 0.26 -18.95 -0.13
CA ALA A 356 0.47 -20.39 -0.12
C ALA A 356 -0.81 -21.19 0.16
N GLU A 357 -1.67 -20.69 1.05
CA GLU A 357 -2.93 -21.34 1.45
C GLU A 357 -4.12 -20.91 0.57
N SER A 358 -3.94 -19.95 -0.33
CA SER A 358 -5.00 -19.42 -1.17
C SER A 358 -5.61 -20.51 -2.06
N PRO A 359 -6.95 -20.60 -2.13
CA PRO A 359 -7.61 -21.48 -3.08
C PRO A 359 -7.49 -20.96 -4.52
N PHE A 360 -7.12 -19.69 -4.73
CA PHE A 360 -6.83 -19.13 -6.05
C PHE A 360 -5.31 -19.12 -6.30
N PRO A 361 -4.83 -19.79 -7.37
CA PRO A 361 -3.40 -19.78 -7.70
C PRO A 361 -2.93 -18.41 -8.23
N LYS A 362 -3.85 -17.60 -8.75
CA LYS A 362 -3.60 -16.25 -9.26
C LYS A 362 -4.13 -15.22 -8.25
N LEU A 363 -3.37 -14.95 -7.19
CA LEU A 363 -3.77 -14.03 -6.13
C LEU A 363 -2.95 -12.74 -6.16
N LEU A 364 -3.62 -11.60 -6.07
CA LEU A 364 -3.02 -10.33 -5.68
C LEU A 364 -3.41 -9.98 -4.25
N THR A 365 -2.46 -9.56 -3.44
CA THR A 365 -2.75 -9.01 -2.11
C THR A 365 -2.63 -7.49 -2.13
N VAL A 366 -3.56 -6.80 -1.49
CA VAL A 366 -3.59 -5.34 -1.37
C VAL A 366 -3.61 -4.98 0.10
N GLY A 367 -2.42 -4.73 0.64
CA GLY A 367 -2.24 -4.27 2.01
C GLY A 367 -2.64 -2.81 2.20
N TYR A 368 -2.55 -2.36 3.45
CA TYR A 368 -2.71 -0.95 3.82
C TYR A 368 -4.06 -0.36 3.39
N ASN A 369 -5.11 -1.20 3.31
CA ASN A 369 -6.47 -0.69 3.21
C ASN A 369 -6.81 0.13 4.47
N PRO A 370 -7.78 1.07 4.42
CA PRO A 370 -7.91 2.19 5.35
C PRO A 370 -7.55 1.77 6.77
N VAL A 371 -6.39 2.27 7.20
CA VAL A 371 -5.63 1.65 8.28
C VAL A 371 -6.33 1.96 9.59
N THR A 372 -7.00 0.95 10.15
CA THR A 372 -7.51 1.00 11.52
C THR A 372 -6.50 0.43 12.51
N TRP A 373 -5.55 -0.38 12.03
CA TRP A 373 -4.62 -1.17 12.82
C TRP A 373 -3.18 -0.93 12.36
N HIS A 374 -2.28 -0.62 13.30
CA HIS A 374 -0.85 -0.42 13.08
C HIS A 374 -0.17 -1.74 12.62
N TYR A 375 0.93 -2.13 13.25
CA TYR A 375 1.57 -3.40 12.97
C TYR A 375 0.69 -4.59 13.34
N GLN A 376 0.69 -5.60 12.48
CA GLN A 376 0.01 -6.87 12.69
C GLN A 376 1.00 -8.01 12.54
N PRO A 377 1.74 -8.32 13.62
CA PRO A 377 2.76 -9.36 13.62
C PRO A 377 2.18 -10.76 13.88
N LEU A 378 3.04 -11.78 13.90
CA LEU A 378 2.77 -13.10 14.44
C LEU A 378 2.97 -13.13 15.96
N PRO A 379 2.34 -14.08 16.70
CA PRO A 379 2.55 -14.24 18.15
C PRO A 379 4.02 -14.31 18.57
N ILE A 380 4.84 -15.05 17.82
CA ILE A 380 6.28 -15.18 18.10
C ILE A 380 7.03 -13.86 18.05
N HIS A 381 6.55 -12.87 17.30
CA HIS A 381 7.25 -11.58 17.19
C HIS A 381 7.16 -10.77 18.48
N PHE A 382 6.14 -10.99 19.31
CA PHE A 382 6.04 -10.37 20.64
C PHE A 382 7.12 -10.88 21.58
N GLU A 383 7.42 -12.18 21.53
CA GLU A 383 8.53 -12.79 22.28
C GLU A 383 9.89 -12.30 21.76
N GLN A 384 10.02 -12.14 20.44
CA GLN A 384 11.24 -11.63 19.83
C GLN A 384 11.46 -10.13 20.06
N GLY A 385 10.42 -9.35 20.36
CA GLY A 385 10.53 -7.89 20.49
C GLY A 385 10.72 -7.17 19.15
N SER A 386 11.39 -6.01 19.20
CA SER A 386 11.58 -5.02 18.12
C SER A 386 10.47 -3.95 18.04
N TYR A 387 10.72 -2.87 17.30
CA TYR A 387 9.87 -1.67 17.25
C TYR A 387 8.39 -1.97 17.00
N GLU A 388 8.10 -2.85 16.03
CA GLU A 388 6.75 -3.09 15.54
C GLU A 388 5.83 -3.65 16.64
N VAL A 389 6.41 -4.37 17.61
CA VAL A 389 5.69 -4.96 18.73
C VAL A 389 5.84 -4.15 20.02
N MET A 390 7.01 -3.53 20.26
CA MET A 390 7.31 -2.82 21.50
C MET A 390 6.52 -1.51 21.67
N ARG A 391 6.02 -0.92 20.58
CA ARG A 391 5.13 0.25 20.66
C ARG A 391 3.67 -0.09 21.03
N GLY A 392 3.36 -1.36 21.30
CA GLY A 392 1.98 -1.82 21.54
C GLY A 392 1.79 -2.89 22.62
N VAL A 393 2.81 -3.22 23.43
CA VAL A 393 2.64 -4.18 24.56
C VAL A 393 2.59 -3.42 25.88
N ASP A 394 1.50 -3.58 26.64
CA ASP A 394 1.49 -3.30 28.07
C ASP A 394 2.29 -4.39 28.78
N LEU A 395 3.61 -4.27 28.77
CA LEU A 395 4.47 -4.97 29.72
C LEU A 395 4.58 -4.09 30.95
N ALA A 396 3.64 -4.24 31.88
CA ALA A 396 3.77 -3.67 33.20
C ALA A 396 5.16 -4.07 33.77
N GLN A 397 5.96 -3.05 34.14
CA GLN A 397 7.15 -3.09 35.02
C GLN A 397 8.55 -2.78 34.46
N GLU A 398 8.74 -1.95 33.42
CA GLU A 398 10.06 -1.35 33.15
C GLU A 398 10.01 0.19 32.96
N PRO A 399 10.80 1.00 33.70
CA PRO A 399 10.68 2.47 33.71
C PRO A 399 11.25 3.19 32.48
N PHE A 400 11.92 2.48 31.57
CA PHE A 400 12.62 3.12 30.44
C PHE A 400 11.70 3.42 29.23
N PHE A 401 10.48 2.87 29.23
CA PHE A 401 9.52 3.00 28.11
C PHE A 401 8.25 3.70 28.58
N GLU A 402 8.33 5.01 28.82
CA GLU A 402 7.16 5.83 29.12
C GLU A 402 6.10 5.69 28.01
N LYS A 403 4.89 5.36 28.47
CA LYS A 403 3.65 5.27 27.70
C LYS A 403 3.48 6.50 26.80
N LEU A 404 3.64 6.33 25.49
CA LEU A 404 3.08 7.28 24.54
C LEU A 404 1.55 7.16 24.60
N PRO A 405 0.81 8.18 25.06
CA PRO A 405 -0.64 8.10 25.19
C PRO A 405 -1.29 7.90 23.81
N GLY A 406 -2.19 6.92 23.71
CA GLY A 406 -3.09 6.76 22.55
C GLY A 406 -2.81 5.63 21.56
N MET A 407 -1.80 4.77 21.77
CA MET A 407 -1.64 3.57 20.92
C MET A 407 -2.51 2.39 21.39
N PRO A 408 -3.27 1.75 20.50
CA PRO A 408 -4.08 0.58 20.84
C PRO A 408 -3.19 -0.61 21.20
N VAL A 409 -3.59 -1.39 22.21
CA VAL A 409 -2.95 -2.66 22.59
C VAL A 409 -3.00 -3.62 21.41
N LEU A 410 -1.84 -4.09 20.95
CA LEU A 410 -1.77 -5.07 19.85
C LEU A 410 -2.12 -6.46 20.39
N ARG A 411 -3.14 -7.11 19.83
CA ARG A 411 -3.46 -8.50 20.19
C ARG A 411 -2.52 -9.47 19.44
N PRO A 412 -1.92 -10.45 20.13
CA PRO A 412 -0.95 -11.35 19.49
C PRO A 412 -1.46 -12.17 18.30
N ASP A 413 -2.76 -12.47 18.27
CA ASP A 413 -3.42 -13.28 17.24
C ASP A 413 -4.01 -12.46 16.10
N GLN A 414 -3.88 -11.12 16.12
CA GLN A 414 -4.57 -10.24 15.19
C GLN A 414 -4.14 -10.45 13.73
N GLY A 415 -2.84 -10.54 13.48
CA GLY A 415 -2.29 -10.82 12.15
C GLY A 415 -2.81 -12.16 11.59
N PRO A 416 -2.61 -13.29 12.31
CA PRO A 416 -3.20 -14.58 11.94
C PRO A 416 -4.69 -14.53 11.68
N HIS A 417 -5.46 -13.84 12.54
CA HIS A 417 -6.91 -13.72 12.40
C HIS A 417 -7.32 -13.05 11.08
N VAL A 418 -6.62 -11.97 10.67
CA VAL A 418 -6.89 -11.31 9.38
C VAL A 418 -6.65 -12.25 8.22
N ILE A 419 -5.57 -13.03 8.25
CA ILE A 419 -5.26 -13.99 7.19
C ILE A 419 -6.31 -15.12 7.15
N ASP A 420 -6.72 -15.66 8.29
CA ASP A 420 -7.76 -16.68 8.35
C ASP A 420 -9.09 -16.17 7.78
N ARG A 421 -9.45 -14.91 8.06
CA ARG A 421 -10.62 -14.26 7.46
C ARG A 421 -10.47 -14.09 5.95
N ALA A 422 -9.31 -13.64 5.47
CA ALA A 422 -9.05 -13.50 4.03
C ALA A 422 -9.16 -14.85 3.30
N LEU A 423 -8.57 -15.91 3.86
CA LEU A 423 -8.63 -17.27 3.31
C LEU A 423 -10.07 -17.81 3.30
N ALA A 424 -10.84 -17.60 4.36
CA ALA A 424 -12.24 -18.01 4.42
C ALA A 424 -13.10 -17.29 3.36
N LEU A 425 -12.88 -15.99 3.15
CA LEU A 425 -13.56 -15.24 2.08
C LEU A 425 -13.18 -15.77 0.70
N LEU A 426 -11.88 -15.96 0.43
CA LEU A 426 -11.42 -16.53 -0.84
C LEU A 426 -12.01 -17.92 -1.10
N ALA A 427 -12.05 -18.80 -0.08
CA ALA A 427 -12.65 -20.12 -0.21
C ALA A 427 -14.15 -20.05 -0.58
N GLY A 428 -14.90 -19.12 0.02
CA GLY A 428 -16.30 -18.90 -0.31
C GLY A 428 -16.54 -18.27 -1.69
N LEU A 429 -15.51 -17.64 -2.29
CA LEU A 429 -15.59 -17.09 -3.63
C LEU A 429 -15.27 -18.09 -4.72
N LYS A 430 -14.53 -19.17 -4.45
CA LYS A 430 -14.16 -20.16 -5.46
C LYS A 430 -15.35 -20.99 -5.89
#